data_AF-D2KX90-F1
#
_entry.id   AF-D2KX90-F1
#
_cell.length_a   1.000
_cell.length_b   1.000
_cell.length_c   1.000
_cell.angle_alpha   90.00
_cell.angle_beta   90.00
_cell.angle_gamma   90.00
#
_symmetry.space_group_name_H-M   'P 1'
#
loop_
_entity.id
_entity.type
_entity.pdbx_description
1 polymer ?
#
loop_
_entity_poly.entity_id
_entity_poly.type
_entity_poly.pdbx_seq_one_letter_code
_entity_poly.pdbx_strand_id
1 'polypeptide(L)'
;MAYLKIVLVALMLVLAVSAMRRPDQQDQDISVAKRVACKCDDDGPDVRSATFTGTVDLGSCNSGWEKCASYYTVIADCCRKPRG
;
A
#
# COMPACT_ATOMS: atom_id res chain seq x y z
N MET A 1 -3.75 39.50 28.41
CA MET A 1 -4.84 38.90 27.60
C MET A 1 -4.64 39.02 26.09
N ALA A 2 -4.12 40.13 25.55
CA ALA A 2 -3.94 40.28 24.10
C ALA A 2 -2.85 39.36 23.49
N TYR A 3 -1.70 39.22 24.17
CA TYR A 3 -0.58 38.40 23.70
C TYR A 3 -0.96 36.92 23.50
N LEU A 4 -1.74 36.35 24.42
CA LEU A 4 -2.16 34.95 24.37
C LEU A 4 -3.00 34.66 23.12
N LYS A 5 -3.90 35.60 22.74
CA LYS A 5 -4.70 35.48 21.52
C LYS A 5 -3.83 35.52 20.26
N ILE A 6 -2.84 36.40 20.23
CA ILE A 6 -1.90 36.53 19.10
C ILE A 6 -1.10 35.23 18.93
N VAL A 7 -0.58 34.67 20.03
CA VAL A 7 0.18 33.41 20.00
C VAL A 7 -0.70 32.26 19.52
N LEU A 8 -1.95 32.15 19.99
CA LEU A 8 -2.88 31.12 19.53
C LEU A 8 -3.18 31.23 18.04
N VAL A 9 -3.43 32.44 17.53
CA VAL A 9 -3.68 32.66 16.08
C VAL A 9 -2.45 32.27 15.25
N ALA A 10 -1.25 32.66 15.69
CA ALA A 10 -0.01 32.29 15.00
C ALA A 10 0.19 30.76 14.99
N LEU A 11 -0.07 30.08 16.10
CA LEU A 11 0.07 28.63 16.21
C LEU A 11 -0.94 27.90 15.31
N MET A 12 -2.19 28.37 15.27
CA MET A 12 -3.23 27.82 14.38
C MET A 12 -2.88 28.02 12.90
N LEU A 13 -2.29 29.15 12.52
CA LEU A 13 -1.80 29.40 11.16
C LEU A 13 -0.67 28.44 10.77
N VAL A 14 0.31 28.23 11.66
CA VAL A 14 1.42 27.29 11.42
C VAL A 14 0.89 25.86 11.27
N LEU A 15 -0.08 25.45 12.11
CA LEU A 15 -0.73 24.14 12.01
C LEU A 15 -1.54 23.99 10.71
N ALA A 16 -2.27 25.02 10.28
CA ALA A 16 -3.00 24.99 9.02
C ALA A 16 -2.07 24.87 7.81
N VAL A 17 -0.97 25.63 7.78
CA VAL A 17 0.04 25.55 6.71
C VAL A 17 0.73 24.19 6.67
N SER A 18 1.04 23.61 7.82
CA SER A 18 1.66 22.28 7.89
C SER A 18 0.68 21.15 7.56
N ALA A 19 -0.60 21.28 7.87
CA ALA A 19 -1.64 20.34 7.45
C ALA A 19 -1.86 20.38 5.92
N MET A 20 -1.84 21.57 5.29
CA MET A 20 -1.95 21.70 3.84
C MET A 20 -0.78 21.07 3.07
N ARG A 21 0.42 21.00 3.66
CA ARG A 21 1.58 20.33 3.04
C ARG A 21 1.59 18.81 3.20
N ARG A 22 0.70 18.24 4.03
CA ARG A 22 0.73 16.82 4.42
C ARG A 22 -0.09 15.82 3.57
N PRO A 23 -0.95 16.18 2.60
CA PRO A 23 -1.81 15.17 1.98
C PRO A 23 -1.20 14.46 0.74
N ASP A 24 0.00 14.81 0.25
CA ASP A 24 0.51 14.23 -1.00
C ASP A 24 1.51 13.07 -0.81
N GLN A 25 2.21 12.99 0.33
CA GLN A 25 3.33 12.07 0.48
C GLN A 25 2.95 10.67 0.95
N GLN A 26 1.78 10.49 1.59
CA GLN A 26 1.37 9.19 2.14
C GLN A 26 0.88 8.20 1.07
N ASP A 27 0.45 8.68 -0.11
CA ASP A 27 0.12 7.83 -1.26
C ASP A 27 1.35 7.50 -2.13
N GLN A 28 2.42 8.32 -2.07
CA GLN A 28 3.63 8.08 -2.86
C GLN A 28 4.61 7.08 -2.22
N ASP A 29 4.66 6.99 -0.89
CA ASP A 29 5.57 6.04 -0.21
C ASP A 29 5.09 4.57 -0.25
N ILE A 30 3.80 4.31 -0.54
CA ILE A 30 3.26 2.94 -0.73
C ILE A 30 3.35 2.50 -2.20
N SER A 31 3.41 3.45 -3.14
CA SER A 31 3.46 3.14 -4.58
C SER A 31 4.85 2.76 -5.10
N VAL A 32 5.90 2.90 -4.28
CA VAL A 32 7.26 2.39 -4.53
C VAL A 32 7.65 1.25 -3.57
N ALA A 33 6.67 0.60 -2.92
CA ALA A 33 6.89 -0.78 -2.50
C ALA A 33 6.95 -1.62 -3.78
N LYS A 34 8.16 -1.93 -4.27
CA LYS A 34 8.40 -2.76 -5.45
C LYS A 34 7.47 -3.97 -5.41
N ARG A 35 6.36 -3.93 -6.16
CA ARG A 35 5.39 -5.01 -6.22
C ARG A 35 6.12 -6.22 -6.77
N VAL A 36 6.44 -7.15 -5.89
CA VAL A 36 7.12 -8.39 -6.27
C VAL A 36 6.07 -9.23 -6.95
N ALA A 37 6.28 -9.52 -8.24
CA ALA A 37 5.43 -10.44 -8.95
C ALA A 37 5.62 -11.85 -8.35
N CYS A 38 4.52 -12.55 -8.12
CA CYS A 38 4.53 -13.91 -7.61
C CYS A 38 3.73 -14.83 -8.54
N LYS A 39 4.14 -16.09 -8.57
CA LYS A 39 3.49 -17.14 -9.34
C LYS A 39 2.21 -17.57 -8.62
N CYS A 40 1.12 -17.68 -9.37
CA CYS A 40 -0.13 -18.22 -8.84
C CYS A 40 -0.20 -19.74 -9.05
N ASP A 41 -1.03 -20.44 -8.27
CA ASP A 41 -1.14 -21.90 -8.36
C ASP A 41 -1.70 -22.34 -9.74
N ASP A 42 -2.45 -21.48 -10.43
CA ASP A 42 -3.00 -21.72 -11.77
C ASP A 42 -2.00 -21.52 -12.92
N ASP A 43 -0.78 -21.02 -12.66
CA ASP A 43 0.26 -20.84 -13.68
C ASP A 43 0.89 -22.17 -14.16
N GLY A 44 0.50 -23.30 -13.58
CA GLY A 44 1.05 -24.62 -13.89
C GLY A 44 2.34 -24.94 -13.13
N PRO A 45 3.00 -26.08 -13.39
CA PRO A 45 4.15 -26.53 -12.60
C PRO A 45 5.42 -25.73 -12.90
N ASP A 46 5.60 -25.29 -14.13
CA ASP A 46 6.84 -24.67 -14.58
C ASP A 46 6.94 -23.20 -14.19
N VAL A 47 8.08 -22.78 -13.65
CA VAL A 47 8.35 -21.36 -13.34
C VAL A 47 8.62 -20.54 -14.60
N ARG A 48 9.14 -21.18 -15.66
CA ARG A 48 9.48 -20.51 -16.92
C ARG A 48 8.26 -20.14 -17.76
N SER A 49 7.18 -20.89 -17.62
CA SER A 49 5.92 -20.67 -18.34
C SER A 49 4.90 -19.87 -17.52
N ALA A 50 5.23 -19.56 -16.26
CA ALA A 50 4.32 -18.85 -15.37
C ALA A 50 4.08 -17.42 -15.85
N THR A 51 2.84 -16.96 -15.75
CA THR A 51 2.47 -15.60 -16.15
C THR A 51 2.83 -14.55 -15.11
N PHE A 52 3.10 -14.96 -13.86
CA PHE A 52 3.42 -14.08 -12.73
C PHE A 52 2.38 -12.97 -12.55
N THR A 53 1.10 -13.33 -12.66
CA THR A 53 -0.01 -12.38 -12.54
C THR A 53 -0.30 -11.97 -11.09
N GLY A 54 0.26 -12.68 -10.10
CA GLY A 54 0.14 -12.36 -8.69
C GLY A 54 1.09 -11.24 -8.25
N THR A 55 0.73 -10.55 -7.18
CA THR A 55 1.55 -9.56 -6.47
C THR A 55 1.66 -9.97 -5.01
N VAL A 56 2.86 -9.89 -4.44
CA VAL A 56 3.10 -10.16 -3.03
C VAL A 56 2.57 -8.99 -2.19
N ASP A 57 1.65 -9.30 -1.29
CA ASP A 57 1.18 -8.39 -0.23
C ASP A 57 1.67 -8.89 1.13
N LEU A 58 2.22 -7.98 1.94
CA LEU A 58 2.64 -8.29 3.31
C LEU A 58 1.40 -8.47 4.20
N GLY A 59 1.35 -9.58 4.94
CA GLY A 59 0.20 -9.98 5.75
C GLY A 59 -0.84 -10.71 4.90
N SER A 60 -1.86 -9.98 4.46
CA SER A 60 -3.03 -10.52 3.75
C SER A 60 -3.33 -9.70 2.51
N CYS A 61 -4.00 -10.31 1.53
CA CYS A 61 -4.44 -9.61 0.33
C CYS A 61 -5.30 -8.39 0.64
N ASN A 62 -5.03 -7.31 -0.08
CA ASN A 62 -5.85 -6.10 -0.03
C ASN A 62 -7.31 -6.37 -0.42
N SER A 63 -8.24 -5.55 0.07
CA SER A 63 -9.66 -5.63 -0.30
C SER A 63 -9.83 -5.56 -1.83
N GLY A 64 -10.60 -6.50 -2.39
CA GLY A 64 -10.80 -6.64 -3.84
C GLY A 64 -9.73 -7.48 -4.56
N TRP A 65 -8.77 -8.05 -3.83
CA TRP A 65 -7.84 -9.05 -4.34
C TRP A 65 -8.15 -10.43 -3.75
N GLU A 66 -7.90 -11.47 -4.53
CA GLU A 66 -7.99 -12.87 -4.13
C GLU A 66 -6.59 -13.46 -3.91
N LYS A 67 -6.48 -14.36 -2.94
CA LYS A 67 -5.24 -15.14 -2.74
C LYS A 67 -5.11 -16.15 -3.88
N CYS A 68 -4.07 -16.04 -4.69
CA CYS A 68 -3.88 -16.87 -5.88
C CYS A 68 -2.88 -18.02 -5.69
N ALA A 69 -2.09 -17.98 -4.62
CA ALA A 69 -1.26 -19.11 -4.18
C ALA A 69 -1.68 -19.53 -2.78
N SER A 70 -1.89 -20.83 -2.57
CA SER A 70 -2.25 -21.42 -1.28
C SER A 70 -1.30 -21.00 -0.15
N TYR A 71 -0.01 -20.90 -0.46
CA TYR A 71 1.01 -20.41 0.46
C TYR A 71 2.12 -19.67 -0.31
N TYR A 72 2.53 -18.50 0.18
CA TYR A 72 3.70 -17.79 -0.33
C TYR A 72 4.80 -17.73 0.75
N THR A 73 4.57 -17.03 1.85
CA THR A 73 5.44 -17.07 3.05
C THR A 73 4.61 -16.91 4.32
N VAL A 74 5.22 -17.07 5.49
CA VAL A 74 4.56 -16.87 6.79
C VAL A 74 4.07 -15.42 6.99
N ILE A 75 4.73 -14.45 6.35
CA ILE A 75 4.49 -13.01 6.56
C ILE A 75 3.87 -12.31 5.34
N ALA A 76 3.65 -13.03 4.25
CA ALA A 76 3.18 -12.45 3.01
C ALA A 76 2.40 -13.45 2.19
N ASP A 77 1.36 -12.96 1.53
CA ASP A 77 0.49 -13.71 0.65
C ASP A 77 0.69 -13.28 -0.81
N CYS A 78 0.49 -14.22 -1.73
CA CYS A 78 0.46 -13.93 -3.15
C CYS A 78 -0.98 -13.67 -3.59
N CYS A 79 -1.23 -12.45 -4.05
CA CYS A 79 -2.56 -11.92 -4.28
C CYS A 79 -2.74 -11.50 -5.74
N ARG A 80 -3.91 -11.75 -6.32
CA ARG A 80 -4.26 -11.32 -7.68
C ARG A 80 -5.61 -10.60 -7.67
N LYS A 81 -5.86 -9.68 -8.60
CA LYS A 81 -7.23 -9.20 -8.81
C LYS A 81 -8.09 -10.33 -9.37
N PRO A 82 -9.35 -10.46 -8.94
CA PRO A 82 -10.26 -11.44 -9.53
C PRO A 82 -10.31 -11.22 -11.04
N ARG A 83 -10.07 -12.29 -11.80
CA ARG A 83 -10.32 -12.28 -13.24
C ARG A 83 -11.84 -12.28 -13.39
N GLY A 84 -12.39 -11.12 -13.78
CA GLY A 84 -13.83 -10.95 -14.02
C GLY A 84 -14.37 -11.82 -15.13
#